data_AF-A0A967SNP2-F1
#
_entry.id   AF-A0A967SNP2-F1
#
_cell.length_a   1.000
_cell.length_b   1.000
_cell.length_c   1.000
_cell.angle_alpha   90.00
_cell.angle_beta   90.00
_cell.angle_gamma   90.00
#
_symmetry.space_group_name_H-M   'P 1'
#
loop_
_entity.id
_entity.type
_entity.pdbx_description
1 polymer ?
#
loop_
_entity_poly.entity_id
_entity_poly.type
_entity_poly.pdbx_seq_one_letter_code
_entity_poly.pdbx_strand_id
1 'polypeptide(L)'
;MQSGGIQSESLHIRLEGAPGSPGDETTLHLERIRPPGPPERLGRPVFMLHGSLSNGRVFYSRSGKGLGPFLARRGYDVYIGDLRGRGESRPRIAPGASHGQNESIRQEIPAMIREIRRLRGEIPQHWVAHSWGGVLSYSVLARFPEYRSSVRSMVLLATRRSIRQNNWGVFWKFHFFWHRVGPWLAKRKGYLPARELRFGADNETILSL
;
A
#
# COMPACT_ATOMS: atom_id res chain seq x y z
N MET A 1 -27.71 -12.08 16.34
CA MET A 1 -26.91 -11.06 15.60
C MET A 1 -26.69 -11.58 14.20
N GLN A 2 -27.31 -10.98 13.18
CA GLN A 2 -27.12 -11.41 11.79
C GLN A 2 -25.64 -11.32 11.44
N SER A 3 -25.04 -12.44 11.03
CA SER A 3 -23.73 -12.45 10.38
C SER A 3 -23.88 -11.76 9.02
N GLY A 4 -23.89 -10.43 9.04
CA GLY A 4 -23.88 -9.62 7.83
C GLY A 4 -22.66 -10.02 7.01
N GLY A 5 -22.90 -10.73 5.90
CA GLY A 5 -21.85 -11.11 4.97
C GLY A 5 -21.12 -9.86 4.47
N ILE A 6 -19.85 -10.01 4.12
CA ILE A 6 -19.08 -8.98 3.40
C ILE A 6 -18.79 -9.52 2.00
N GLN A 7 -18.70 -8.61 1.04
CA GLN A 7 -18.33 -8.88 -0.34
C GLN A 7 -16.92 -8.34 -0.58
N SER A 8 -16.15 -9.06 -1.38
CA SER A 8 -14.78 -8.71 -1.78
C SER A 8 -14.73 -8.61 -3.30
N GLU A 9 -14.08 -7.57 -3.80
CA GLU A 9 -13.93 -7.29 -5.23
C GLU A 9 -12.51 -6.78 -5.48
N SER A 10 -11.80 -7.37 -6.44
CA SER A 10 -10.49 -6.89 -6.87
C SER A 10 -10.65 -5.85 -7.98
N LEU A 11 -10.21 -4.63 -7.72
CA LEU A 11 -10.17 -3.55 -8.70
C LEU A 11 -8.76 -3.45 -9.30
N HIS A 12 -8.70 -3.18 -10.60
CA HIS A 12 -7.44 -3.09 -11.35
C HIS A 12 -7.30 -1.69 -11.95
N ILE A 13 -6.29 -0.95 -11.51
CA ILE A 13 -6.03 0.43 -11.94
C ILE A 13 -4.83 0.41 -12.87
N ARG A 14 -5.05 0.71 -14.15
CA ARG A 14 -3.98 0.85 -15.14
C ARG A 14 -3.29 2.20 -14.96
N LEU A 15 -1.97 2.19 -14.91
CA LEU A 15 -1.16 3.41 -14.96
C LEU A 15 -0.63 3.58 -16.37
N GLU A 16 -0.94 4.72 -16.98
CA GLU A 16 -0.31 5.11 -18.23
C GLU A 16 1.18 5.39 -17.96
N GLY A 17 2.04 4.84 -18.82
CA GLY A 17 3.48 5.11 -18.77
C GLY A 17 3.78 6.59 -19.04
N ALA A 18 4.95 7.06 -18.60
CA ALA A 18 5.43 8.37 -19.03
C ALA A 18 5.54 8.41 -20.57
N PRO A 19 5.14 9.50 -21.24
CA PRO A 19 5.29 9.63 -22.69
C PRO A 19 6.74 9.36 -23.10
N GLY A 20 6.96 8.43 -24.03
CA GLY A 20 8.28 8.12 -24.60
C GLY A 20 9.10 7.03 -23.91
N SER A 21 8.56 6.31 -22.92
CA SER A 21 9.20 5.10 -22.37
C SER A 21 8.51 3.83 -22.89
N PRO A 22 9.12 3.03 -23.77
CA PRO A 22 8.57 1.73 -24.14
C PRO A 22 8.76 0.74 -22.98
N GLY A 23 7.69 0.02 -22.62
CA GLY A 23 7.77 -1.19 -21.79
C GLY A 23 7.35 -1.03 -20.33
N ASP A 24 6.04 -1.04 -20.07
CA ASP A 24 5.34 -2.09 -19.30
C ASP A 24 4.05 -1.53 -18.72
N GLU A 25 2.92 -2.05 -19.23
CA GLU A 25 1.58 -1.75 -18.72
C GLU A 25 1.53 -2.10 -17.22
N THR A 26 1.57 -1.08 -16.37
CA THR A 26 1.49 -1.27 -14.93
C THR A 26 0.03 -1.32 -14.51
N THR A 27 -0.33 -2.37 -13.78
CA THR A 27 -1.66 -2.51 -13.19
C THR A 27 -1.53 -2.61 -11.67
N LEU A 28 -2.09 -1.64 -10.96
CA LEU A 28 -2.23 -1.69 -9.52
C LEU A 28 -3.47 -2.48 -9.13
N HIS A 29 -3.38 -3.21 -8.02
CA HIS A 29 -4.50 -3.89 -7.39
C HIS A 29 -5.01 -3.08 -6.20
N LEU A 30 -6.33 -2.98 -6.11
CA LEU A 30 -7.04 -2.35 -5.01
C LEU A 30 -8.17 -3.28 -4.59
N GLU A 31 -7.99 -3.98 -3.47
CA GLU A 31 -9.04 -4.86 -2.92
C GLU A 31 -10.11 -4.03 -2.26
N ARG A 32 -11.36 -4.16 -2.73
CA ARG A 32 -12.52 -3.52 -2.13
C ARG A 32 -13.31 -4.52 -1.30
N ILE A 33 -13.50 -4.23 -0.02
CA ILE A 33 -14.26 -5.06 0.92
C ILE A 33 -15.39 -4.23 1.53
N ARG A 34 -16.63 -4.67 1.38
CA ARG A 34 -17.82 -3.90 1.80
C ARG A 34 -18.98 -4.80 2.22
N PRO A 35 -19.94 -4.32 3.03
CA PRO A 35 -21.20 -5.03 3.22
C PRO A 35 -22.05 -5.01 1.92
N PRO A 36 -23.00 -5.94 1.77
CA PRO A 36 -23.92 -5.95 0.65
C PRO A 36 -24.85 -4.74 0.69
N GLY A 37 -25.37 -4.38 -0.49
CA GLY A 37 -26.27 -3.24 -0.67
C GLY A 37 -25.67 -2.15 -1.55
N PRO A 38 -26.46 -1.11 -1.81
CA PRO A 38 -26.09 -0.05 -2.74
C PRO A 38 -25.14 0.95 -2.07
N PRO A 39 -24.31 1.68 -2.85
CA PRO A 39 -23.26 2.57 -2.33
C PRO A 39 -23.74 3.58 -1.29
N GLU A 40 -24.96 4.08 -1.40
CA GLU A 40 -25.55 5.14 -0.55
C GLU A 40 -25.75 4.68 0.90
N ARG A 41 -25.84 3.37 1.12
CA ARG A 41 -25.96 2.77 2.47
C ARG A 41 -24.62 2.44 3.11
N LEU A 42 -23.52 2.58 2.36
CA LEU A 42 -22.18 2.32 2.88
C LEU A 42 -21.68 3.54 3.65
N GLY A 43 -20.98 3.27 4.74
CA GLY A 43 -20.22 4.25 5.49
C GLY A 43 -19.12 4.88 4.65
N ARG A 44 -18.39 5.82 5.26
CA ARG A 44 -17.29 6.55 4.59
C ARG A 44 -16.24 5.57 4.04
N PRO A 45 -15.61 5.89 2.90
CA PRO A 45 -14.54 5.07 2.35
C PRO A 45 -13.36 4.99 3.34
N VAL A 46 -12.74 3.81 3.43
CA VAL A 46 -11.52 3.60 4.21
C VAL A 46 -10.42 3.14 3.26
N PHE A 47 -9.41 3.96 3.02
CA PHE A 47 -8.24 3.60 2.23
C PHE A 47 -7.15 3.02 3.14
N MET A 48 -6.62 1.85 2.82
CA MET A 48 -5.58 1.15 3.58
C MET A 48 -4.32 0.94 2.75
N LEU A 49 -3.16 1.32 3.30
CA LEU A 49 -1.87 1.20 2.60
C LEU A 49 -0.81 0.47 3.43
N HIS A 50 -0.18 -0.53 2.82
CA HIS A 50 0.87 -1.33 3.45
C HIS A 50 2.21 -0.57 3.54
N GLY A 51 3.16 -1.12 4.32
CA GLY A 51 4.52 -0.61 4.42
C GLY A 51 5.52 -1.40 3.58
N SER A 52 6.81 -1.11 3.76
CA SER A 52 7.90 -1.79 3.05
C SER A 52 7.89 -3.31 3.29
N LEU A 53 8.35 -4.08 2.30
CA LEU A 53 8.44 -5.54 2.33
C LEU A 53 7.10 -6.25 2.63
N SER A 54 5.98 -5.56 2.40
CA SER A 54 4.63 -6.04 2.66
C SER A 54 3.75 -5.85 1.43
N ASN A 55 2.53 -6.37 1.50
CA ASN A 55 1.43 -6.07 0.61
C ASN A 55 0.14 -5.87 1.43
N GLY A 56 -0.97 -5.63 0.75
CA GLY A 56 -2.30 -5.35 1.29
C GLY A 56 -2.84 -6.44 2.22
N ARG A 57 -2.34 -7.68 2.13
CA ARG A 57 -2.72 -8.79 3.02
C ARG A 57 -2.36 -8.54 4.49
N VAL A 58 -1.57 -7.51 4.81
CA VAL A 58 -1.40 -7.05 6.19
C VAL A 58 -2.74 -6.65 6.84
N PHE A 59 -3.73 -6.24 6.04
CA PHE A 59 -5.05 -5.80 6.53
C PHE A 59 -6.15 -6.85 6.38
N TYR A 60 -5.92 -7.94 5.64
CA TYR A 60 -6.92 -8.98 5.41
C TYR A 60 -6.36 -10.36 5.08
N SER A 61 -7.12 -11.40 5.40
CA SER A 61 -6.86 -12.79 4.97
C SER A 61 -7.93 -13.28 4.00
N ARG A 62 -7.62 -14.37 3.26
CA ARG A 62 -8.59 -15.10 2.43
C ARG A 62 -9.78 -15.64 3.23
N SER A 63 -9.61 -15.84 4.53
CA SER A 63 -10.66 -16.29 5.45
C SER A 63 -11.49 -15.14 6.05
N GLY A 64 -11.38 -13.92 5.52
CA GLY A 64 -12.18 -12.77 5.97
C GLY A 64 -11.81 -12.25 7.36
N LYS A 65 -10.59 -12.52 7.83
CA LYS A 65 -10.01 -11.96 9.06
C LYS A 65 -9.17 -10.71 8.73
N GLY A 66 -8.94 -9.87 9.73
CA GLY A 66 -8.14 -8.64 9.59
C GLY A 66 -8.96 -7.37 9.76
N LEU A 67 -8.26 -6.23 9.80
CA LEU A 67 -8.87 -4.92 10.04
C LEU A 67 -9.84 -4.52 8.93
N GLY A 68 -9.52 -4.82 7.67
CA GLY A 68 -10.38 -4.50 6.53
C GLY A 68 -11.76 -5.19 6.63
N PRO A 69 -11.80 -6.53 6.69
CA PRO A 69 -13.05 -7.27 6.92
C PRO A 69 -13.80 -6.87 8.19
N PHE A 70 -13.09 -6.52 9.27
CA PHE A 70 -13.71 -6.05 10.51
C PHE A 70 -14.46 -4.73 10.35
N LEU A 71 -13.89 -3.76 9.61
CA LEU A 71 -14.54 -2.48 9.33
C LEU A 71 -15.68 -2.62 8.31
N ALA A 72 -15.51 -3.47 7.29
CA ALA A 72 -16.57 -3.76 6.33
C ALA A 72 -17.83 -4.34 7.03
N ARG A 73 -17.65 -5.26 7.98
CA ARG A 73 -18.75 -5.78 8.83
C ARG A 73 -19.42 -4.71 9.70
N ARG A 74 -18.81 -3.55 9.87
CA ARG A 74 -19.35 -2.38 10.60
C ARG A 74 -19.93 -1.31 9.68
N GLY A 75 -20.10 -1.61 8.40
CA GLY A 75 -20.76 -0.71 7.46
C GLY A 75 -19.82 0.07 6.54
N TYR A 76 -18.51 0.05 6.75
CA TYR A 76 -17.56 0.83 5.96
C TYR A 76 -17.31 0.23 4.57
N ASP A 77 -16.98 1.08 3.59
CA ASP A 77 -16.50 0.69 2.26
C ASP A 77 -14.97 0.72 2.28
N VAL A 78 -14.31 -0.45 2.35
CA VAL A 78 -12.87 -0.55 2.61
C VAL A 78 -12.13 -0.82 1.31
N TYR A 79 -11.03 -0.12 1.09
CA TYR A 79 -10.16 -0.21 -0.08
C TYR A 79 -8.72 -0.44 0.38
N ILE A 80 -8.10 -1.54 -0.05
CA ILE A 80 -6.77 -1.96 0.39
C ILE A 80 -5.85 -2.01 -0.81
N GLY A 81 -4.89 -1.07 -0.86
CA GLY A 81 -4.02 -0.88 -2.02
C GLY A 81 -2.77 -1.75 -1.96
N ASP A 82 -2.45 -2.39 -3.08
CA ASP A 82 -1.16 -3.00 -3.36
C ASP A 82 -0.33 -2.08 -4.25
N LEU A 83 0.84 -1.66 -3.79
CA LEU A 83 1.73 -0.86 -4.61
C LEU A 83 2.33 -1.71 -5.77
N ARG A 84 2.85 -1.07 -6.83
CA ARG A 84 3.35 -1.75 -8.05
C ARG A 84 4.27 -2.95 -7.79
N GLY A 85 3.92 -4.11 -8.30
CA GLY A 85 4.71 -5.34 -8.14
C GLY A 85 4.70 -5.98 -6.75
N ARG A 86 3.95 -5.40 -5.79
CA ARG A 86 3.62 -6.00 -4.50
C ARG A 86 2.21 -6.60 -4.57
N GLY A 87 1.94 -7.64 -3.80
CA GLY A 87 0.61 -8.26 -3.67
C GLY A 87 0.06 -8.75 -5.01
N GLU A 88 -1.12 -8.31 -5.41
CA GLU A 88 -1.70 -8.64 -6.72
C GLU A 88 -1.43 -7.60 -7.80
N SER A 89 -0.69 -6.52 -7.51
CA SER A 89 -0.21 -5.58 -8.52
C SER A 89 0.82 -6.20 -9.46
N ARG A 90 0.85 -5.71 -10.70
CA ARG A 90 1.70 -6.21 -11.80
C ARG A 90 2.39 -5.07 -12.54
N PRO A 91 3.55 -5.31 -13.17
CA PRO A 91 4.32 -6.57 -13.17
C PRO A 91 4.95 -6.86 -11.80
N ARG A 92 5.33 -8.13 -11.54
CA ARG A 92 6.08 -8.50 -10.32
C ARG A 92 7.46 -7.83 -10.34
N ILE A 93 8.00 -7.53 -9.16
CA ILE A 93 9.35 -6.97 -9.05
C ILE A 93 10.36 -7.98 -9.61
N ALA A 94 11.16 -7.50 -10.56
CA ALA A 94 12.21 -8.24 -11.26
C ALA A 94 13.48 -7.37 -11.37
N PRO A 95 14.64 -7.95 -11.72
CA PRO A 95 15.85 -7.18 -11.97
C PRO A 95 15.60 -6.11 -13.03
N GLY A 96 16.07 -4.88 -12.79
CA GLY A 96 15.85 -3.74 -13.69
C GLY A 96 14.58 -2.93 -13.41
N ALA A 97 13.79 -3.29 -12.38
CA ALA A 97 12.64 -2.50 -11.95
C ALA A 97 13.04 -1.05 -11.61
N SER A 98 12.47 -0.10 -12.33
CA SER A 98 12.80 1.34 -12.27
C SER A 98 11.81 2.17 -11.44
N HIS A 99 10.96 1.53 -10.64
CA HIS A 99 9.98 2.18 -9.77
C HIS A 99 10.39 2.12 -8.31
N GLY A 100 9.99 3.11 -7.52
CA GLY A 100 10.21 3.17 -6.09
C GLY A 100 9.25 4.08 -5.36
N GLN A 101 9.76 4.77 -4.33
CA GLN A 101 8.94 5.65 -3.51
C GLN A 101 8.39 6.85 -4.31
N ASN A 102 9.17 7.37 -5.25
CA ASN A 102 8.77 8.52 -6.08
C ASN A 102 7.53 8.20 -6.93
N GLU A 103 7.49 7.05 -7.59
CA GLU A 103 6.33 6.59 -8.38
C GLU A 103 5.15 6.29 -7.46
N SER A 104 5.41 5.66 -6.31
CA SER A 104 4.39 5.41 -5.28
C SER A 104 3.68 6.71 -4.86
N ILE A 105 4.44 7.78 -4.62
CA ILE A 105 3.93 9.09 -4.19
C ILE A 105 3.27 9.84 -5.34
N ARG A 106 3.89 9.89 -6.52
CA ARG A 106 3.46 10.76 -7.62
C ARG A 106 2.37 10.17 -8.50
N GLN A 107 2.25 8.84 -8.53
CA GLN A 107 1.40 8.14 -9.48
C GLN A 107 0.48 7.15 -8.77
N GLU A 108 1.03 6.22 -8.00
CA GLU A 108 0.29 5.04 -7.55
C GLU A 108 -0.77 5.35 -6.51
N ILE A 109 -0.39 6.00 -5.41
CA ILE A 109 -1.32 6.36 -4.34
C ILE A 109 -2.36 7.38 -4.86
N PRO A 110 -1.98 8.45 -5.61
CA PRO A 110 -2.95 9.31 -6.28
C PRO A 110 -3.94 8.57 -7.19
N ALA A 111 -3.50 7.55 -7.94
CA ALA A 111 -4.39 6.77 -8.79
C ALA A 111 -5.42 5.97 -7.98
N MET A 112 -5.01 5.36 -6.87
CA MET A 112 -5.93 4.68 -5.94
C MET A 112 -6.94 5.66 -5.34
N ILE A 113 -6.51 6.86 -4.93
CA ILE A 113 -7.40 7.89 -4.38
C ILE A 113 -8.43 8.32 -5.42
N ARG A 114 -8.00 8.54 -6.68
CA ARG A 114 -8.89 8.89 -7.79
C ARG A 114 -9.90 7.78 -8.08
N GLU A 115 -9.48 6.52 -8.02
CA GLU A 115 -10.40 5.39 -8.23
C GLU A 115 -11.46 5.29 -7.13
N ILE A 116 -11.06 5.51 -5.86
CA ILE A 116 -12.02 5.59 -4.76
C ILE A 116 -12.99 6.74 -4.98
N ARG A 117 -12.52 7.93 -5.40
CA ARG A 117 -13.38 9.08 -5.71
C ARG A 117 -14.30 8.81 -6.90
N ARG A 118 -13.85 8.09 -7.92
CA ARG A 118 -14.69 7.67 -9.05
C ARG A 118 -15.86 6.79 -8.58
N LEU A 119 -15.60 5.89 -7.64
CA LEU A 119 -16.60 4.96 -7.11
C LEU A 119 -17.51 5.57 -6.02
N ARG A 120 -17.03 6.57 -5.28
CA ARG A 120 -17.67 7.09 -4.06
C ARG A 120 -17.98 8.59 -4.09
N GLY A 121 -17.65 9.28 -5.18
CA GLY A 121 -17.65 10.73 -5.25
C GLY A 121 -16.63 11.37 -4.31
N GLU A 122 -16.86 12.64 -3.99
CA GLU A 122 -15.96 13.47 -3.18
C GLU A 122 -16.08 13.23 -1.66
N ILE A 123 -16.59 12.07 -1.23
CA ILE A 123 -16.72 11.75 0.20
C ILE A 123 -15.32 11.63 0.82
N PRO A 124 -14.96 12.45 1.82
CA PRO A 124 -13.65 12.36 2.47
C PRO A 124 -13.44 11.00 3.13
N GLN A 125 -12.27 10.41 2.86
CA GLN A 125 -11.87 9.05 3.19
C GLN A 125 -11.16 8.99 4.55
N HIS A 126 -11.29 7.88 5.26
CA HIS A 126 -10.38 7.57 6.37
C HIS A 126 -9.16 6.84 5.82
N TRP A 127 -7.97 7.33 6.07
CA TRP A 127 -6.74 6.67 5.65
C TRP A 127 -6.17 5.86 6.81
N VAL A 128 -5.84 4.60 6.56
CA VAL A 128 -5.17 3.71 7.51
C VAL A 128 -3.88 3.27 6.85
N ALA A 129 -2.76 3.43 7.54
CA ALA A 129 -1.48 3.07 6.96
C ALA A 129 -0.63 2.31 7.97
N HIS A 130 0.11 1.32 7.48
CA HIS A 130 1.01 0.52 8.30
C HIS A 130 2.47 0.84 7.95
N SER A 131 3.31 1.02 8.98
CA SER A 131 4.75 1.20 8.84
C SER A 131 5.08 2.33 7.83
N TRP A 132 5.88 2.04 6.81
CA TRP A 132 6.28 2.99 5.76
C TRP A 132 5.11 3.53 4.93
N GLY A 133 3.99 2.80 4.86
CA GLY A 133 2.79 3.27 4.18
C GLY A 133 2.32 4.62 4.73
N GLY A 134 2.47 4.85 6.03
CA GLY A 134 2.11 6.12 6.64
C GLY A 134 3.03 7.27 6.26
N VAL A 135 4.32 6.98 6.05
CA VAL A 135 5.29 7.96 5.52
C VAL A 135 4.92 8.32 4.09
N LEU A 136 4.61 7.32 3.24
CA LEU A 136 4.17 7.55 1.86
C LEU A 136 2.87 8.35 1.81
N SER A 137 1.89 8.04 2.65
CA SER A 137 0.62 8.79 2.75
C SER A 137 0.86 10.27 3.08
N TYR A 138 1.74 10.57 4.05
CA TYR A 138 2.10 11.97 4.34
C TYR A 138 2.84 12.64 3.18
N SER A 139 3.76 11.92 2.53
CA SER A 139 4.50 12.45 1.38
C SER A 139 3.56 12.83 0.23
N VAL A 140 2.49 12.05 0.00
CA VAL A 140 1.44 12.39 -0.97
C VAL A 140 0.73 13.68 -0.59
N LEU A 141 0.30 13.84 0.66
CA LEU A 141 -0.40 15.06 1.12
C LEU A 141 0.51 16.30 1.22
N ALA A 142 1.81 16.09 1.38
CA ALA A 142 2.81 17.15 1.31
C ALA A 142 3.05 17.58 -0.14
N ARG A 143 3.12 16.61 -1.07
CA ARG A 143 3.36 16.86 -2.50
C ARG A 143 2.13 17.43 -3.23
N PHE A 144 0.94 16.96 -2.87
CA PHE A 144 -0.35 17.29 -3.47
C PHE A 144 -1.33 17.77 -2.38
N PRO A 145 -1.20 19.02 -1.92
CA PRO A 145 -2.08 19.59 -0.88
C PRO A 145 -3.57 19.53 -1.23
N GLU A 146 -3.93 19.48 -2.51
CA GLU A 146 -5.30 19.35 -3.01
C GLU A 146 -6.01 18.07 -2.53
N TYR A 147 -5.27 17.01 -2.20
CA TYR A 147 -5.86 15.79 -1.64
C TYR A 147 -6.22 15.88 -0.16
N ARG A 148 -5.84 16.95 0.56
CA ARG A 148 -6.16 17.09 1.99
C ARG A 148 -7.66 17.12 2.26
N SER A 149 -8.45 17.72 1.37
CA SER A 149 -9.93 17.72 1.48
C SER A 149 -10.53 16.32 1.28
N SER A 150 -9.83 15.44 0.55
CA SER A 150 -10.23 14.04 0.37
C SER A 150 -9.92 13.16 1.59
N VAL A 151 -9.28 13.68 2.64
CA VAL A 151 -8.90 12.92 3.85
C VAL A 151 -9.66 13.42 5.07
N ARG A 152 -10.56 12.58 5.61
CA ARG A 152 -11.28 12.85 6.84
C ARG A 152 -10.41 12.67 8.08
N SER A 153 -9.62 11.60 8.12
CA SER A 153 -8.69 11.32 9.21
C SER A 153 -7.61 10.34 8.74
N MET A 154 -6.50 10.27 9.49
CA MET A 154 -5.43 9.30 9.28
C MET A 154 -5.22 8.46 10.55
N VAL A 155 -5.08 7.16 10.39
CA VAL A 155 -4.72 6.20 11.45
C VAL A 155 -3.41 5.53 11.04
N LEU A 156 -2.38 5.67 11.88
CA LEU A 156 -1.02 5.27 11.57
C LEU A 156 -0.58 4.15 12.50
N LEU A 157 -0.38 2.96 11.95
CA LEU A 157 -0.01 1.77 12.69
C LEU A 157 1.50 1.55 12.55
N ALA A 158 2.25 1.76 13.63
CA ALA A 158 3.70 1.59 13.67
C ALA A 158 4.49 2.43 12.64
N THR A 159 3.94 3.55 12.16
CA THR A 159 4.62 4.46 11.24
C THR A 159 5.74 5.23 11.93
N ARG A 160 6.95 5.16 11.38
CA ARG A 160 8.11 5.92 11.85
C ARG A 160 8.89 6.45 10.66
N ARG A 161 9.00 7.78 10.53
CA ARG A 161 9.84 8.42 9.49
C ARG A 161 11.33 8.26 9.76
N SER A 162 11.71 8.28 11.04
CA SER A 162 13.09 8.13 11.48
C SER A 162 13.10 7.29 12.76
N ILE A 163 13.96 6.28 12.79
CA ILE A 163 14.17 5.45 13.98
C ILE A 163 15.42 5.99 14.68
N ARG A 164 15.23 6.77 15.75
CA ARG A 164 16.31 7.16 16.67
C ARG A 164 16.22 6.27 17.91
N GLN A 165 16.67 5.02 17.80
CA GLN A 165 16.83 4.14 18.96
C GLN A 165 18.33 3.98 19.28
N ASN A 166 18.69 4.34 20.51
CA ASN A 166 20.07 4.25 21.03
C ASN A 166 20.40 2.86 21.61
N ASN A 167 19.68 1.82 21.19
CA ASN A 167 19.91 0.46 21.68
C ASN A 167 20.95 -0.24 20.80
N TRP A 168 22.22 -0.10 21.20
CA TRP A 168 23.39 -0.51 20.43
C TRP A 168 23.29 -1.94 19.84
N GLY A 169 22.76 -2.92 20.59
CA GLY A 169 22.68 -4.31 20.12
C GLY A 169 21.66 -4.57 19.00
N VAL A 170 20.50 -3.94 19.06
CA VAL A 170 19.45 -4.04 18.00
C VAL A 170 19.82 -3.14 16.83
N PHE A 171 20.39 -1.98 17.13
CA PHE A 171 20.92 -1.04 16.14
C PHE A 171 21.96 -1.73 15.24
N TRP A 172 23.00 -2.38 15.79
CA TRP A 172 24.01 -3.02 14.96
C TRP A 172 23.49 -4.17 14.09
N LYS A 173 22.63 -5.06 14.62
CA LYS A 173 22.08 -6.18 13.83
C LYS A 173 21.16 -5.69 12.71
N PHE A 174 20.27 -4.74 13.02
CA PHE A 174 19.36 -4.16 12.04
C PHE A 174 20.13 -3.32 11.02
N HIS A 175 21.04 -2.45 11.45
CA HIS A 175 21.78 -1.52 10.60
C HIS A 175 22.85 -2.21 9.77
N PHE A 176 23.53 -3.26 10.27
CA PHE A 176 24.44 -4.06 9.45
C PHE A 176 23.68 -4.82 8.37
N PHE A 177 22.60 -5.51 8.73
CA PHE A 177 21.81 -6.24 7.74
C PHE A 177 21.17 -5.29 6.72
N TRP A 178 20.58 -4.18 7.17
CA TRP A 178 19.93 -3.20 6.28
C TRP A 178 20.88 -2.32 5.48
N HIS A 179 22.07 -1.97 5.97
CA HIS A 179 22.96 -1.06 5.24
C HIS A 179 24.12 -1.77 4.52
N ARG A 180 24.40 -3.04 4.85
CA ARG A 180 25.42 -3.84 4.15
C ARG A 180 24.78 -4.94 3.32
N VAL A 181 24.05 -5.86 3.96
CA VAL A 181 23.61 -7.11 3.32
C VAL A 181 22.44 -6.88 2.36
N GLY A 182 21.41 -6.13 2.78
CA GLY A 182 20.24 -5.81 1.96
C GLY A 182 20.61 -5.07 0.65
N PRO A 183 21.32 -3.92 0.72
CA PRO A 183 21.74 -3.19 -0.47
C PRO A 183 22.73 -3.96 -1.34
N TRP A 184 23.60 -4.80 -0.76
CA TRP A 184 24.49 -5.67 -1.53
C TRP A 184 23.71 -6.76 -2.27
N LEU A 185 22.78 -7.45 -1.61
CA LEU A 185 21.88 -8.43 -2.23
C LEU A 185 21.03 -7.77 -3.31
N ALA A 186 20.49 -6.58 -3.03
CA ALA A 186 19.68 -5.83 -3.96
C ALA A 186 20.49 -5.38 -5.19
N LYS A 187 21.72 -4.89 -5.01
CA LYS A 187 22.62 -4.57 -6.13
C LYS A 187 23.01 -5.81 -6.94
N ARG A 188 23.21 -6.97 -6.31
CA ARG A 188 23.58 -8.21 -7.00
C ARG A 188 22.41 -8.83 -7.77
N LYS A 189 21.18 -8.75 -7.24
CA LYS A 189 19.98 -9.34 -7.84
C LYS A 189 19.10 -8.34 -8.61
N GLY A 190 19.40 -7.04 -8.52
CA GLY A 190 18.57 -5.96 -9.07
C GLY A 190 17.34 -5.59 -8.25
N TYR A 191 17.05 -6.30 -7.15
CA TYR A 191 15.95 -6.06 -6.20
C TYR A 191 16.20 -6.83 -4.90
N LEU A 192 15.46 -6.51 -3.83
CA LEU A 192 15.52 -7.24 -2.55
C LEU A 192 14.50 -8.41 -2.54
N PRO A 193 14.96 -9.68 -2.61
CA PRO A 193 14.09 -10.86 -2.60
C PRO A 193 13.60 -11.21 -1.18
N ALA A 194 12.89 -10.29 -0.53
CA ALA A 194 12.48 -10.45 0.86
C ALA A 194 11.47 -11.59 1.07
N ARG A 195 10.66 -11.91 0.05
CA ARG A 195 9.73 -13.03 0.08
C ARG A 195 10.46 -14.36 0.06
N GLU A 196 11.42 -14.53 -0.84
CA GLU A 196 12.20 -15.76 -0.97
C GLU A 196 13.09 -15.99 0.26
N LEU A 197 13.60 -14.91 0.85
CA LEU A 197 14.37 -14.94 2.09
C LEU A 197 13.51 -15.04 3.37
N ARG A 198 12.18 -15.09 3.24
CA ARG A 198 11.21 -15.16 4.36
C ARG A 198 11.37 -14.03 5.40
N PHE A 199 11.88 -12.88 4.96
CA PHE A 199 12.05 -11.67 5.77
C PHE A 199 10.94 -10.63 5.53
N GLY A 200 10.15 -10.80 4.48
CA GLY A 200 9.00 -9.97 4.14
C GLY A 200 7.88 -10.78 3.49
N ALA A 201 6.69 -10.19 3.37
CA ALA A 201 5.57 -10.78 2.64
C ALA A 201 5.71 -10.61 1.11
N ASP A 202 6.48 -9.60 0.67
CA ASP A 202 6.76 -9.34 -0.73
C ASP A 202 8.17 -8.77 -0.96
N ASN A 203 8.57 -8.72 -2.22
CA ASN A 203 9.86 -8.17 -2.64
C ASN A 203 9.82 -6.64 -2.68
N GLU A 204 11.00 -6.02 -2.73
CA GLU A 204 11.14 -4.56 -2.75
C GLU A 204 12.18 -4.14 -3.79
N THR A 205 11.93 -3.05 -4.50
CA THR A 205 12.90 -2.50 -5.46
C THR A 205 14.01 -1.74 -4.74
N ILE A 206 15.16 -1.57 -5.38
CA ILE A 206 16.26 -0.75 -4.84
C ILE A 206 15.80 0.68 -4.57
N LEU A 207 14.95 1.24 -5.43
CA LEU A 207 14.43 2.61 -5.32
C LEU A 207 13.34 2.79 -4.25
N SER A 208 12.87 1.69 -3.67
CA SER A 208 11.92 1.68 -2.54
C SER A 208 12.60 1.55 -1.17
N LEU A 209 13.86 1.11 -1.13
CA LEU A 209 14.69 1.04 0.09
C LEU A 209 15.11 2.44 0.57
#